data_AF-C7PYQ4-F1
#
_entry.id   AF-C7PYQ4-F1
#
_cell.length_a   1.000
_cell.length_b   1.000
_cell.length_c   1.000
_cell.angle_alpha   90.00
_cell.angle_beta   90.00
_cell.angle_gamma   90.00
#
_symmetry.space_group_name_H-M   'P 1'
#
loop_
_entity.id
_entity.type
_entity.pdbx_description
1 polymer ?
#
loop_
_entity_poly.entity_id
_entity_poly.type
_entity_poly.pdbx_seq_one_letter_code
_entity_poly.pdbx_strand_id
1 'polypeptide(L)'
;MATASDRQHNPEPVTVRVEISQVSKLIEEATYLIHTNTAPVSALLAFHERKARLFEALAAEEPENADRQEVAKNARAQVDHLNAMAERGSR
;
A
#
# COMPACT_ATOMS: atom_id res chain seq x y z
N MET A 1 47.51 21.31 16.80
CA MET A 1 46.60 20.81 15.76
C MET A 1 45.78 19.66 16.34
N ALA A 2 44.47 19.82 16.43
CA ALA A 2 43.52 18.73 16.68
C ALA A 2 42.20 19.14 16.05
N THR A 3 41.97 18.71 14.81
CA THR A 3 40.68 18.86 14.14
C THR A 3 39.79 17.72 14.64
N ALA A 4 38.85 18.04 15.53
CA ALA A 4 37.75 17.15 15.83
C ALA A 4 36.85 17.09 14.59
N SER A 5 36.92 16.01 13.83
CA SER A 5 35.99 15.73 12.75
C SER A 5 34.59 15.56 13.35
N ASP A 6 33.79 16.60 13.17
CA ASP A 6 32.35 16.60 13.29
C ASP A 6 31.79 15.51 12.36
N ARG A 7 31.57 14.31 12.91
CA ARG A 7 30.83 13.25 12.22
C ARG A 7 29.38 13.71 12.19
N GLN A 8 29.05 14.50 11.16
CA GLN A 8 27.67 14.74 10.76
C GLN A 8 27.00 13.37 10.56
N HIS A 9 26.20 12.98 11.55
CA HIS A 9 25.28 11.87 11.45
C HIS A 9 24.22 12.32 10.45
N ASN A 10 24.44 12.04 9.17
CA ASN A 10 23.42 12.18 8.16
C ASN A 10 22.48 10.97 8.35
N PRO A 11 21.26 11.12 8.89
CA PRO A 11 20.34 9.99 8.92
C PRO A 11 20.04 9.65 7.46
N GLU A 12 20.47 8.46 7.02
CA GLU A 12 20.06 7.96 5.72
C GLU A 12 18.52 8.04 5.63
N PRO A 13 17.96 8.49 4.50
CA PRO A 13 16.52 8.48 4.32
C PRO A 13 16.06 7.04 4.52
N VAL A 14 15.23 6.83 5.55
CA VAL A 14 14.61 5.53 5.81
C VAL A 14 13.67 5.27 4.66
N THR A 15 14.17 4.66 3.60
CA THR A 15 13.36 4.10 2.53
C THR A 15 12.68 2.87 3.13
N VAL A 16 11.39 3.02 3.44
CA VAL A 16 10.58 1.90 3.91
C VAL A 16 10.46 0.93 2.74
N ARG A 17 11.27 -0.13 2.77
CA ARG A 17 11.27 -1.18 1.77
C ARG A 17 10.09 -2.12 1.99
N VAL A 18 9.34 -2.39 0.94
CA VAL A 18 8.27 -3.38 0.93
C VAL A 18 8.89 -4.76 0.85
N GLU A 19 8.65 -5.54 1.89
CA GLU A 19 9.12 -6.90 1.98
C GLU A 19 8.27 -7.82 1.11
N ILE A 20 8.91 -8.78 0.43
CA ILE A 20 8.20 -9.79 -0.40
C ILE A 20 7.10 -10.51 0.41
N SER A 21 7.33 -10.71 1.72
CA SER A 21 6.35 -11.32 2.62
C SER A 21 5.02 -10.55 2.69
N GLN A 22 5.03 -9.22 2.53
CA GLN A 22 3.81 -8.40 2.50
C GLN A 22 3.04 -8.63 1.18
N VAL A 23 3.75 -8.77 0.07
CA VAL A 23 3.16 -9.11 -1.24
C VAL A 23 2.54 -10.51 -1.19
N SER A 24 3.25 -11.50 -0.65
CA SER A 24 2.75 -12.88 -0.51
C SER A 24 1.46 -12.95 0.30
N LYS A 25 1.42 -12.28 1.47
CA LYS A 25 0.20 -12.20 2.30
C LYS A 25 -0.98 -11.61 1.54
N LEU A 26 -0.72 -10.58 0.72
CA LEU A 26 -1.78 -9.94 -0.05
C LEU A 26 -2.34 -10.86 -1.14
N ILE A 27 -1.48 -11.67 -1.79
CA ILE A 27 -1.89 -12.67 -2.78
C ILE A 27 -2.71 -13.80 -2.14
N GLU A 28 -2.28 -14.29 -0.98
CA GLU A 28 -3.03 -15.29 -0.21
C GLU A 28 -4.42 -14.78 0.17
N GLU A 29 -4.49 -13.53 0.65
CA GLU A 29 -5.76 -12.90 1.02
C GLU A 29 -6.68 -12.71 -0.19
N ALA A 30 -6.14 -12.25 -1.33
CA ALA A 30 -6.89 -12.13 -2.58
C ALA A 30 -7.46 -13.49 -3.01
N THR A 31 -6.64 -14.55 -2.91
CA THR A 31 -7.06 -15.92 -3.21
C THR A 31 -8.20 -16.33 -2.29
N TYR A 32 -8.08 -16.11 -0.98
CA TYR A 32 -9.13 -16.40 -0.02
C TYR A 32 -10.45 -15.70 -0.36
N LEU A 33 -10.40 -14.40 -0.68
CA LEU A 33 -11.59 -13.61 -1.01
C LEU A 33 -12.26 -14.05 -2.32
N ILE A 34 -11.49 -14.43 -3.34
CA ILE A 34 -12.04 -14.95 -4.61
C ILE A 34 -12.76 -16.29 -4.39
N HIS A 35 -12.21 -17.17 -3.55
CA HIS A 35 -12.81 -18.48 -3.28
C HIS A 35 -13.97 -18.40 -2.28
N THR A 36 -14.01 -17.34 -1.47
CA THR A 36 -15.09 -17.10 -0.51
C THR A 36 -16.16 -16.22 -1.15
N ASN A 37 -17.06 -16.84 -1.90
CA ASN A 37 -18.13 -16.19 -2.68
C ASN A 37 -19.17 -15.42 -1.83
N THR A 38 -18.99 -15.36 -0.50
CA THR A 38 -19.83 -14.71 0.50
C THR A 38 -19.05 -13.76 1.42
N ALA A 39 -17.83 -13.36 1.04
CA ALA A 39 -17.05 -12.43 1.86
C ALA A 39 -17.84 -11.14 2.12
N PRO A 40 -17.94 -10.69 3.38
CA PRO A 40 -18.68 -9.47 3.69
C PRO A 40 -18.00 -8.26 3.02
N VAL A 41 -18.80 -7.28 2.61
CA VAL A 41 -18.31 -6.05 1.94
C VAL A 41 -17.20 -5.37 2.75
N SER A 42 -17.29 -5.39 4.08
CA SER A 42 -16.25 -4.86 4.97
C SER A 42 -14.90 -5.56 4.83
N ALA A 43 -14.87 -6.88 4.63
CA ALA A 43 -13.64 -7.63 4.41
C ALA A 43 -13.04 -7.31 3.04
N LEU A 44 -13.88 -7.18 2.02
CA LEU A 44 -13.46 -6.76 0.68
C LEU A 44 -12.82 -5.35 0.73
N LEU A 45 -13.48 -4.40 1.38
CA LEU A 45 -12.96 -3.04 1.58
C LEU A 45 -11.61 -3.04 2.30
N ALA A 46 -11.50 -3.78 3.40
CA ALA A 46 -10.27 -3.88 4.17
C ALA A 46 -9.09 -4.45 3.35
N PHE A 47 -9.37 -5.41 2.47
CA PHE A 47 -8.38 -5.93 1.51
C PHE A 47 -7.95 -4.86 0.51
N HIS A 48 -8.89 -4.15 -0.10
CA HIS A 48 -8.57 -3.09 -1.07
C HIS A 48 -7.76 -1.94 -0.41
N GLU A 49 -8.05 -1.60 0.85
CA GLU A 49 -7.24 -0.64 1.61
C GLU A 49 -5.79 -1.11 1.81
N ARG A 50 -5.59 -2.37 2.20
CA ARG A 50 -4.25 -2.94 2.35
C ARG A 50 -3.50 -2.96 1.02
N LYS A 51 -4.18 -3.32 -0.07
CA LYS A 51 -3.62 -3.31 -1.43
C LYS A 51 -3.17 -1.91 -1.84
N ALA A 52 -4.01 -0.90 -1.62
CA ALA A 52 -3.66 0.49 -1.94
C ALA A 52 -2.43 0.96 -1.15
N ARG A 53 -2.38 0.70 0.16
CA ARG A 53 -1.21 1.05 0.99
C ARG A 53 0.08 0.38 0.53
N LEU A 54 0.00 -0.89 0.10
CA LEU A 54 1.17 -1.61 -0.43
C LEU A 54 1.70 -0.97 -1.72
N PHE A 55 0.81 -0.60 -2.64
CA PHE A 55 1.23 0.08 -3.87
C PHE A 55 1.73 1.50 -3.64
N GLU A 56 1.16 2.23 -2.68
CA GLU A 56 1.68 3.52 -2.25
C GLU A 56 3.10 3.40 -1.67
N ALA A 57 3.36 2.37 -0.87
CA ALA A 57 4.70 2.09 -0.36
C ALA A 57 5.69 1.74 -1.48
N LEU A 58 5.30 0.86 -2.42
CA LEU A 58 6.13 0.51 -3.59
C LEU A 58 6.39 1.71 -4.51
N ALA A 59 5.44 2.64 -4.61
CA ALA A 59 5.60 3.89 -5.35
C ALA A 59 6.51 4.88 -4.61
N ALA A 60 6.50 4.88 -3.27
CA ALA A 60 7.41 5.70 -2.47
C ALA A 60 8.87 5.21 -2.54
N GLU A 61 9.09 3.91 -2.76
CA GLU A 61 10.44 3.34 -3.00
C GLU A 61 11.04 3.75 -4.35
N GLU A 62 10.20 3.95 -5.37
CA GLU A 62 10.62 4.36 -6.71
C GLU A 62 9.79 5.58 -7.19
N PRO A 63 10.03 6.79 -6.66
CA PRO A 63 9.25 7.99 -6.99
C PRO A 63 9.25 8.35 -8.48
N GLU A 64 10.34 8.03 -9.18
CA GLU A 64 10.53 8.26 -10.61
C GLU A 64 9.77 7.27 -11.49
N ASN A 65 9.29 6.15 -10.93
CA ASN A 65 8.59 5.11 -11.67
C ASN A 65 7.12 5.52 -11.88
N ALA A 66 6.84 6.13 -13.04
CA ALA A 66 5.51 6.62 -13.39
C ALA A 66 4.42 5.53 -13.32
N ASP A 67 4.74 4.30 -13.75
CA ASP A 67 3.80 3.17 -13.71
C ASP A 67 3.41 2.84 -12.27
N ARG A 68 4.37 2.81 -11.34
CA ARG A 68 4.08 2.59 -9.91
C ARG A 68 3.27 3.73 -9.31
N GLN A 69 3.54 4.97 -9.68
CA GLN A 69 2.73 6.12 -9.25
C GLN A 69 1.29 6.01 -9.74
N GLU A 70 1.09 5.60 -10.99
CA GLU A 70 -0.24 5.43 -11.57
C GLU A 70 -0.99 4.27 -10.90
N VAL A 71 -0.33 3.13 -10.69
CA VAL A 71 -0.91 1.97 -10.00
C VAL A 71 -1.34 2.32 -8.57
N ALA A 72 -0.52 3.06 -7.83
CA ALA A 72 -0.88 3.52 -6.48
C ALA A 72 -2.12 4.43 -6.49
N LYS A 73 -2.18 5.41 -7.41
CA LYS A 73 -3.34 6.30 -7.58
C LYS A 73 -4.61 5.52 -7.94
N ASN A 74 -4.51 4.59 -8.88
CA ASN A 74 -5.65 3.78 -9.32
C ASN A 74 -6.17 2.88 -8.20
N ALA A 75 -5.28 2.29 -7.39
CA ALA A 75 -5.67 1.49 -6.26
C ALA A 75 -6.35 2.32 -5.16
N ARG A 76 -5.86 3.54 -4.89
CA ARG A 76 -6.52 4.47 -3.97
C ARG A 76 -7.91 4.88 -4.46
N ALA A 77 -8.04 5.25 -5.74
CA ALA A 77 -9.32 5.61 -6.34
C ALA A 77 -10.33 4.45 -6.27
N GLN A 78 -9.87 3.20 -6.41
CA GLN A 78 -10.71 2.02 -6.25
C GLN A 78 -11.26 1.89 -4.83
N VAL A 79 -10.45 2.15 -3.80
CA VAL A 79 -10.90 2.16 -2.40
C VAL A 79 -11.97 3.21 -2.18
N ASP A 80 -11.75 4.43 -2.66
CA ASP A 80 -12.69 5.54 -2.49
C ASP A 80 -14.03 5.25 -3.17
N HIS A 81 -13.99 4.65 -4.36
CA HIS A 81 -15.19 4.22 -5.07
C HIS A 81 -15.97 3.15 -4.30
N LEU A 82 -15.28 2.12 -3.79
CA LEU A 82 -15.92 1.04 -3.04
C LEU A 82 -16.52 1.55 -1.72
N ASN A 83 -15.82 2.45 -1.02
CA ASN A 83 -16.34 3.10 0.19
C ASN A 83 -17.61 3.90 -0.10
N ALA A 84 -17.60 4.72 -1.16
CA ALA A 84 -18.78 5.49 -1.56
C ALA A 84 -19.99 4.60 -1.91
N MET A 85 -19.76 3.43 -2.51
CA MET A 85 -20.83 2.46 -2.77
C MET A 85 -21.36 1.82 -1.48
N ALA A 86 -20.47 1.44 -0.56
CA ALA A 86 -20.86 0.85 0.72
C ALA A 86 -21.69 1.82 1.57
N GLU A 87 -21.35 3.11 1.58
CA GLU A 87 -22.13 4.14 2.27
C GLU A 87 -23.52 4.36 1.66
N ARG A 88 -23.64 4.27 0.33
CA ARG A 88 -24.92 4.41 -0.39
C ARG A 88 -25.86 3.22 -0.18
N GLY A 89 -25.32 2.01 -0.06
CA GLY A 89 -26.10 0.80 0.20
C GLY A 89 -26.54 0.63 1.67
N SER A 90 -26.07 1.49 2.57
CA SER A 90 -26.40 1.49 4.00
C SER A 90 -27.55 2.44 4.37
N ARG A 91 -28.13 3.15 3.39
CA ARG A 91 -29.30 4.03 3.55
C ARG A 91 -30.57 3.37 3.05
#